data_AF-A0AA40BZ67-F1
#
_entry.id   AF-A0AA40BZ67-F1
#
_cell.length_a   1.000
_cell.length_b   1.000
_cell.length_c   1.000
_cell.angle_alpha   90.00
_cell.angle_beta   90.00
_cell.angle_gamma   90.00
#
_symmetry.space_group_name_H-M   'P 1'
#
loop_
_entity.id
_entity.type
_entity.pdbx_description
1 polymer ?
#
loop_
_entity_poly.entity_id
_entity_poly.type
_entity_poly.pdbx_seq_one_letter_code
_entity_poly.pdbx_strand_id
1 'polypeptide(L)'
;MNANSASSESLTNSLYKSPSPSTEPLLSYQPRLNLTHINTSTMTWTRPTISGRLITILGAGVLGRRIATVFVAGGYAVHIRDPSPDARSDARSDALAFISANHAHFVSELNPTKSITPGLFRSFEDLESAVKYAWLVIEAVPEKLELKVNTFGGLDRKAPRDCIFGSNNSSFQSGLTVGKVGEQRKGLVCNVQFTMPPGTRTVELR
;
A
#
# COMPACT_ATOMS: atom_id res chain seq x y z
N MET A 1 43.24 55.61 -30.10
CA MET A 1 43.50 55.53 -28.65
C MET A 1 44.05 54.14 -28.38
N ASN A 2 45.21 54.08 -27.71
CA ASN A 2 46.18 52.99 -27.76
C ASN A 2 45.73 51.66 -27.14
N ALA A 3 46.36 50.61 -27.66
CA ALA A 3 46.34 49.23 -27.23
C ALA A 3 47.34 48.93 -26.10
N ASN A 4 47.13 47.75 -25.50
CA ASN A 4 48.10 46.78 -24.97
C ASN A 4 48.75 46.91 -23.58
N SER A 5 48.87 45.71 -23.00
CA SER A 5 49.73 45.22 -21.91
C SER A 5 49.23 45.49 -20.48
N ALA A 6 49.35 44.61 -19.48
CA ALA A 6 50.10 43.37 -19.34
C ALA A 6 49.46 42.45 -18.28
N SER A 7 49.81 41.17 -18.39
CA SER A 7 49.63 40.07 -17.45
C SER A 7 50.36 40.24 -16.11
N SER A 8 49.82 39.60 -15.07
CA SER A 8 50.48 38.65 -14.14
C SER A 8 50.18 38.86 -12.65
N GLU A 9 49.71 37.77 -12.05
CA GLU A 9 49.96 37.25 -10.70
C GLU A 9 50.06 38.19 -9.49
N SER A 10 49.08 38.01 -8.60
CA SER A 10 49.24 37.58 -7.20
C SER A 10 48.21 38.34 -6.37
N LEU A 11 47.49 37.60 -5.53
CA LEU A 11 46.91 38.02 -4.23
C LEU A 11 45.98 36.89 -3.76
N THR A 12 46.56 35.71 -3.56
CA THR A 12 46.01 34.76 -2.59
C THR A 12 46.23 35.31 -1.18
N ASN A 13 45.27 35.08 -0.29
CA ASN A 13 45.24 35.42 1.14
C ASN A 13 44.83 36.84 1.52
N SER A 14 43.53 37.10 1.50
CA SER A 14 42.88 37.77 2.63
C SER A 14 41.37 37.51 2.58
N LEU A 15 40.74 37.33 3.74
CA LEU A 15 39.29 37.23 3.97
C LEU A 15 38.70 35.80 4.07
N TYR A 16 39.31 34.95 4.89
CA TYR A 16 38.52 34.06 5.76
C TYR A 16 38.71 34.50 7.22
N LYS A 17 37.80 35.36 7.69
CA LYS A 17 37.55 35.56 9.13
C LYS A 17 36.26 34.82 9.46
N SER A 18 36.36 33.74 10.23
CA SER A 18 35.21 33.06 10.82
C SER A 18 34.47 34.01 11.77
N PRO A 19 33.12 34.08 11.73
CA PRO A 19 32.37 34.88 12.70
C PRO A 19 32.50 34.28 14.11
N SER A 20 32.67 35.14 15.11
CA SER A 20 32.64 34.76 16.53
C SER A 20 31.25 34.26 16.93
N PRO A 21 31.15 33.26 17.81
CA PRO A 21 29.84 32.74 18.25
C PRO A 21 29.14 33.78 19.12
N SER A 22 27.97 34.23 18.65
CA SER A 22 27.05 35.08 19.41
C SER A 22 26.35 34.26 20.50
N THR A 23 26.41 34.74 21.74
CA THR A 23 25.75 34.17 22.92
C THR A 23 24.25 34.49 22.92
N GLU A 24 23.46 33.81 22.08
CA GLU A 24 22.00 33.80 22.18
C GLU A 24 21.57 32.54 22.98
N PRO A 25 20.78 32.65 24.06
CA PRO A 25 20.33 31.49 24.81
C PRO A 25 19.37 30.66 23.97
N LEU A 26 19.68 29.36 23.83
CA LEU A 26 18.83 28.38 23.18
C LEU A 26 17.46 28.34 23.87
N LEU A 27 16.42 28.83 23.20
CA LEU A 27 15.04 28.66 23.63
C LEU A 27 14.73 27.16 23.62
N SER A 28 14.63 26.54 24.81
CA SER A 28 14.38 25.11 24.94
C SER A 28 13.00 24.77 24.37
N TYR A 29 12.96 24.08 23.23
CA TYR A 29 11.74 23.48 22.70
C TYR A 29 11.25 22.39 23.65
N GLN A 30 10.12 22.63 24.31
CA GLN A 30 9.40 21.63 25.11
C GLN A 30 8.29 21.04 24.21
N PRO A 31 8.35 19.76 23.82
CA PRO A 31 7.26 19.14 23.07
C PRO A 31 5.98 19.15 23.92
N ARG A 32 4.88 19.68 23.36
CA ARG A 32 3.54 19.68 23.99
C ARG A 32 2.88 18.29 23.98
N LEU A 33 3.62 17.22 24.23
CA LEU A 33 3.04 15.89 24.45
C LEU A 33 2.96 15.66 25.95
N ASN A 34 1.85 16.12 26.54
CA ASN A 34 1.51 15.83 27.92
C ASN A 34 1.04 14.36 27.98
N LEU A 35 1.98 13.44 28.23
CA LEU A 35 1.75 11.99 28.25
C LEU A 35 1.07 11.49 29.53
N THR A 36 0.47 12.38 30.33
CA THR A 36 -0.12 12.07 31.64
C THR A 36 -1.45 11.30 31.57
N HIS A 37 -1.96 11.02 30.36
CA HIS A 37 -3.19 10.25 30.13
C HIS A 37 -2.99 9.07 29.16
N ILE A 38 -1.81 8.44 29.13
CA ILE A 38 -1.72 7.12 28.48
C ILE A 38 -2.43 6.13 29.39
N ASN A 39 -3.66 5.78 29.03
CA ASN A 39 -4.33 4.62 29.60
C ASN A 39 -3.46 3.39 29.27
N THR A 40 -2.72 2.90 30.27
CA THR A 40 -1.84 1.73 30.18
C THR A 40 -2.59 0.41 30.22
N SER A 41 -3.90 0.42 29.92
CA SER A 41 -4.62 -0.78 29.53
C SER A 41 -3.82 -1.43 28.41
N THR A 42 -3.13 -2.52 28.72
CA THR A 42 -2.33 -3.29 27.77
C THR A 42 -3.31 -3.81 26.72
N MET A 43 -3.45 -3.06 25.64
CA MET A 43 -4.16 -3.51 24.45
C MET A 43 -3.40 -4.72 23.93
N THR A 44 -3.85 -5.89 24.38
CA THR A 44 -3.25 -7.16 24.01
C THR A 44 -3.67 -7.39 22.57
N TRP A 45 -2.80 -7.01 21.64
CA TRP A 45 -3.01 -7.32 20.24
C TRP A 45 -3.16 -8.82 20.11
N THR A 46 -4.31 -9.24 19.62
CA THR A 46 -4.59 -10.62 19.27
C THR A 46 -4.63 -10.72 17.76
N ARG A 47 -3.87 -11.67 17.21
CA ARG A 47 -3.88 -11.93 15.77
C ARG A 47 -5.33 -12.26 15.35
N PRO A 48 -5.89 -11.59 14.34
CA PRO A 48 -7.18 -11.96 13.80
C PRO A 48 -7.17 -13.43 13.36
N THR A 49 -8.25 -14.16 13.66
CA THR A 49 -8.39 -15.53 13.15
C THR A 49 -8.69 -15.45 11.65
N ILE A 50 -7.75 -15.92 10.84
CA ILE A 50 -7.86 -15.91 9.37
C ILE A 50 -8.22 -17.30 8.80
N SER A 51 -8.32 -18.33 9.64
CA SER A 51 -8.70 -19.69 9.23
C SER A 51 -10.08 -19.69 8.57
N GLY A 52 -10.17 -20.27 7.37
CA GLY A 52 -11.41 -20.31 6.59
C GLY A 52 -11.82 -18.96 5.97
N ARG A 53 -11.00 -17.93 6.09
CA ARG A 53 -11.21 -16.61 5.50
C ARG A 53 -10.26 -16.38 4.34
N LEU A 54 -10.60 -15.43 3.49
CA LEU A 54 -9.90 -15.18 2.24
C LEU A 54 -9.42 -13.74 2.11
N ILE A 55 -8.60 -13.52 1.10
CA ILE A 55 -8.12 -12.19 0.70
C ILE A 55 -8.93 -11.76 -0.52
N THR A 56 -9.41 -10.52 -0.54
CA THR A 56 -10.10 -9.96 -1.71
C THR A 56 -9.24 -8.91 -2.37
N ILE A 57 -9.06 -8.99 -3.68
CA ILE A 57 -8.40 -7.98 -4.49
C ILE A 57 -9.46 -7.22 -5.28
N LEU A 58 -9.52 -5.89 -5.14
CA LEU A 58 -10.39 -5.03 -5.93
C LEU A 58 -9.63 -4.45 -7.11
N GLY A 59 -10.10 -4.75 -8.32
CA GLY A 59 -9.44 -4.46 -9.59
C GLY A 59 -8.82 -5.72 -10.17
N ALA A 60 -9.25 -6.13 -11.37
CA ALA A 60 -8.69 -7.29 -12.10
C ALA A 60 -7.66 -6.90 -13.16
N GLY A 61 -7.32 -5.61 -13.25
CA GLY A 61 -6.30 -5.08 -14.15
C GLY A 61 -4.88 -5.60 -13.86
N VAL A 62 -3.89 -4.99 -14.52
CA VAL A 62 -2.49 -5.45 -14.53
C VAL A 62 -1.92 -5.68 -13.13
N LEU A 63 -2.12 -4.74 -12.19
CA LEU A 63 -1.58 -4.85 -10.84
C LEU A 63 -2.38 -5.85 -10.00
N GLY A 64 -3.71 -5.75 -10.02
CA GLY A 64 -4.59 -6.59 -9.20
C GLY A 64 -4.38 -8.09 -9.45
N ARG A 65 -4.33 -8.53 -10.72
CA ARG A 65 -4.08 -9.96 -11.04
C ARG A 65 -2.71 -10.46 -10.57
N ARG A 66 -1.69 -9.58 -10.56
CA ARG A 66 -0.34 -9.92 -10.09
C ARG A 66 -0.29 -10.03 -8.57
N ILE A 67 -0.89 -9.08 -7.85
CA ILE A 67 -1.05 -9.14 -6.39
C ILE A 67 -1.82 -10.41 -5.99
N ALA A 68 -2.92 -10.71 -6.69
CA ALA A 68 -3.68 -11.93 -6.48
C ALA A 68 -2.81 -13.19 -6.66
N THR A 69 -1.98 -13.23 -7.71
CA THR A 69 -1.08 -14.37 -7.98
C THR A 69 -0.10 -14.60 -6.83
N VAL A 70 0.45 -13.54 -6.22
CA VAL A 70 1.36 -13.66 -5.07
C VAL A 70 0.67 -14.31 -3.88
N PHE A 71 -0.56 -13.89 -3.55
CA PHE A 71 -1.31 -14.48 -2.45
C PHE A 71 -1.74 -15.93 -2.73
N VAL A 72 -2.15 -16.23 -3.96
CA VAL A 72 -2.46 -17.60 -4.39
C VAL A 72 -1.22 -18.50 -4.28
N ALA A 73 -0.05 -18.04 -4.74
CA ALA A 73 1.21 -18.76 -4.61
C ALA A 73 1.66 -18.92 -3.14
N GLY A 74 1.20 -18.02 -2.25
CA GLY A 74 1.36 -18.14 -0.80
C GLY A 74 0.40 -19.12 -0.12
N GLY A 75 -0.49 -19.77 -0.88
CA GLY A 75 -1.48 -20.73 -0.36
C GLY A 75 -2.77 -20.09 0.18
N TYR A 76 -2.98 -18.79 -0.03
CA TYR A 76 -4.19 -18.10 0.44
C TYR A 76 -5.31 -18.22 -0.60
N ALA A 77 -6.55 -18.42 -0.11
CA ALA A 77 -7.73 -18.28 -0.95
C ALA A 77 -7.92 -16.80 -1.34
N VAL A 78 -8.18 -16.54 -2.62
CA VAL A 78 -8.28 -15.18 -3.17
C VAL A 78 -9.58 -14.98 -3.96
N HIS A 79 -10.31 -13.93 -3.60
CA HIS A 79 -11.36 -13.37 -4.44
C HIS A 79 -10.82 -12.18 -5.24
N ILE A 80 -11.23 -12.07 -6.50
CA ILE A 80 -10.87 -10.93 -7.36
C ILE A 80 -12.16 -10.29 -7.81
N ARG A 81 -12.26 -8.98 -7.66
CA ARG A 81 -13.48 -8.27 -8.03
C ARG A 81 -13.18 -7.18 -9.04
N ASP A 82 -13.92 -7.17 -10.13
CA ASP A 82 -13.95 -6.07 -11.09
C ASP A 82 -15.39 -5.81 -11.52
N PRO A 83 -15.91 -4.57 -11.41
CA PRO A 83 -17.28 -4.25 -11.80
C PRO A 83 -17.49 -4.15 -13.31
N SER A 84 -16.42 -4.07 -14.11
CA SER A 84 -16.54 -3.71 -15.51
C SER A 84 -16.99 -4.90 -16.36
N PRO A 85 -18.11 -4.80 -17.10
CA PRO A 85 -18.46 -5.76 -18.14
C PRO A 85 -17.85 -5.41 -19.51
N ASP A 86 -16.83 -4.53 -19.56
CA ASP A 86 -16.33 -3.97 -20.83
C ASP A 86 -15.87 -5.07 -21.80
N ALA A 87 -16.61 -5.21 -22.90
CA ALA A 87 -16.61 -6.37 -23.79
C ALA A 87 -15.33 -6.57 -24.61
N ARG A 88 -14.38 -5.60 -24.57
CA ARG A 88 -13.11 -5.69 -25.29
C ARG A 88 -12.07 -6.59 -24.61
N SER A 89 -12.23 -6.84 -23.31
CA SER A 89 -11.50 -7.85 -22.55
C SER A 89 -12.19 -8.02 -21.19
N ASP A 90 -12.72 -9.21 -20.89
CA ASP A 90 -13.20 -9.49 -19.54
C ASP A 90 -12.00 -9.59 -18.59
N ALA A 91 -11.69 -8.47 -17.93
CA ALA A 91 -10.55 -8.34 -17.03
C ALA A 91 -10.55 -9.43 -15.94
N ARG A 92 -11.74 -9.91 -15.54
CA ARG A 92 -11.85 -11.03 -14.60
C ARG A 92 -11.32 -12.32 -15.21
N SER A 93 -11.77 -12.67 -16.40
CA SER A 93 -11.27 -13.83 -17.14
C SER A 93 -9.76 -13.73 -17.40
N ASP A 94 -9.26 -12.55 -17.79
CA ASP A 94 -7.82 -12.31 -17.97
C ASP A 94 -7.03 -12.47 -16.67
N ALA A 95 -7.59 -12.06 -15.54
CA ALA A 95 -6.96 -12.24 -14.24
C ALA A 95 -6.90 -13.71 -13.83
N LEU A 96 -7.99 -14.46 -14.03
CA LEU A 96 -8.03 -15.91 -13.76
C LEU A 96 -7.04 -16.67 -14.64
N ALA A 97 -6.98 -16.35 -15.94
CA ALA A 97 -6.02 -16.94 -16.87
C ALA A 97 -4.58 -16.63 -16.47
N PHE A 98 -4.29 -15.38 -16.11
CA PHE A 98 -2.97 -14.97 -15.65
C PHE A 98 -2.55 -15.74 -14.39
N ILE A 99 -3.41 -15.82 -13.38
CA ILE A 99 -3.11 -16.55 -12.13
C ILE A 99 -2.87 -18.02 -12.44
N SER A 100 -3.74 -18.65 -13.23
CA SER A 100 -3.62 -20.07 -13.61
C SER A 100 -2.28 -20.36 -14.30
N ALA A 101 -1.85 -19.48 -15.20
CA ALA A 101 -0.59 -19.65 -15.93
C ALA A 101 0.66 -19.40 -15.08
N ASN A 102 0.58 -18.59 -14.01
CA ASN A 102 1.76 -18.08 -13.32
C ASN A 102 1.93 -18.58 -11.87
N HIS A 103 0.86 -19.00 -11.19
CA HIS A 103 0.95 -19.29 -9.74
C HIS A 103 1.99 -20.37 -9.40
N ALA A 104 2.12 -21.42 -10.22
CA ALA A 104 3.09 -22.50 -9.97
C ALA A 104 4.54 -22.00 -10.06
N HIS A 105 4.84 -21.13 -11.03
CA HIS A 105 6.14 -20.47 -11.14
C HIS A 105 6.42 -19.65 -9.88
N PHE A 106 5.45 -18.83 -9.44
CA PHE A 106 5.60 -18.03 -8.23
C PHE A 106 5.72 -18.87 -6.95
N VAL A 107 5.09 -20.05 -6.86
CA VAL A 107 5.34 -20.97 -5.72
C VAL A 107 6.83 -21.32 -5.67
N SER A 108 7.41 -21.71 -6.82
CA SER A 108 8.81 -22.12 -6.89
C SER A 108 9.78 -20.97 -6.57
N GLU A 109 9.52 -19.76 -7.06
CA GLU A 109 10.37 -18.58 -6.80
C GLU A 109 10.23 -18.05 -5.37
N LEU A 110 9.00 -18.02 -4.83
CA LEU A 110 8.74 -17.45 -3.52
C LEU A 110 9.12 -18.43 -2.40
N ASN A 111 9.00 -19.73 -2.65
CA ASN A 111 9.15 -20.78 -1.65
C ASN A 111 9.99 -21.97 -2.15
N PRO A 112 11.25 -21.75 -2.57
CA PRO A 112 12.07 -22.79 -3.20
C PRO A 112 12.31 -24.03 -2.32
N THR A 113 12.19 -23.87 -1.00
CA THR A 113 12.42 -24.94 -0.02
C THR A 113 11.13 -25.51 0.60
N LYS A 114 9.95 -25.00 0.22
CA LYS A 114 8.66 -25.42 0.80
C LYS A 114 7.69 -25.82 -0.30
N SER A 115 7.10 -27.01 -0.16
CA SER A 115 5.95 -27.39 -0.97
C SER A 115 4.72 -26.66 -0.44
N ILE A 116 4.34 -25.56 -1.10
CA ILE A 116 3.11 -24.84 -0.82
C ILE A 116 2.09 -25.21 -1.89
N THR A 117 0.91 -25.66 -1.46
CA THR A 117 -0.23 -25.83 -2.37
C THR A 117 -0.81 -24.46 -2.69
N PRO A 118 -0.94 -24.07 -3.97
CA PRO A 118 -1.58 -22.83 -4.35
C PRO A 118 -3.00 -22.72 -3.78
N GLY A 119 -3.38 -21.51 -3.37
CA GLY A 119 -4.73 -21.25 -2.86
C GLY A 119 -5.80 -21.27 -3.94
N LEU A 120 -7.05 -21.44 -3.53
CA LEU A 120 -8.20 -21.33 -4.43
C LEU A 120 -8.43 -19.89 -4.86
N PHE A 121 -8.88 -19.66 -6.10
CA PHE A 121 -9.18 -18.31 -6.56
C PHE A 121 -10.45 -18.24 -7.41
N ARG A 122 -11.18 -17.13 -7.27
CA ARG A 122 -12.46 -16.89 -7.98
C ARG A 122 -12.67 -15.41 -8.26
N SER A 123 -13.36 -15.10 -9.35
CA SER A 123 -13.73 -13.72 -9.71
C SER A 123 -15.20 -13.40 -9.41
N PHE A 124 -15.47 -12.12 -9.15
CA PHE A 124 -16.80 -11.59 -8.80
C PHE A 124 -17.02 -10.22 -9.47
N GLU A 125 -18.29 -9.91 -9.76
CA GLU A 125 -18.70 -8.58 -10.21
C GLU A 125 -19.12 -7.70 -9.02
N ASP A 126 -19.95 -8.30 -8.17
CA ASP A 126 -20.56 -7.62 -7.05
C ASP A 126 -19.57 -7.56 -5.88
N LEU A 127 -19.57 -6.41 -5.20
CA LEU A 127 -18.67 -6.19 -4.08
C LEU A 127 -18.99 -7.11 -2.89
N GLU A 128 -20.27 -7.44 -2.69
CA GLU A 128 -20.77 -8.12 -1.50
C GLU A 128 -20.32 -9.58 -1.42
N SER A 129 -20.53 -10.34 -2.49
CA SER A 129 -20.06 -11.71 -2.62
C SER A 129 -18.53 -11.77 -2.60
N ALA A 130 -17.86 -10.78 -3.18
CA ALA A 130 -16.41 -10.71 -3.19
C ALA A 130 -15.80 -10.58 -1.80
N VAL A 131 -16.43 -9.83 -0.88
CA VAL A 131 -15.86 -9.51 0.45
C VAL A 131 -16.49 -10.30 1.59
N LYS A 132 -17.52 -11.12 1.33
CA LYS A 132 -18.30 -11.84 2.35
C LYS A 132 -17.46 -12.54 3.42
N TYR A 133 -16.34 -13.16 3.01
CA TYR A 133 -15.43 -13.89 3.91
C TYR A 133 -14.03 -13.26 3.99
N ALA A 134 -13.89 -12.00 3.57
CA ALA A 134 -12.61 -11.32 3.56
C ALA A 134 -12.11 -11.05 4.98
N TRP A 135 -10.84 -11.36 5.24
CA TRP A 135 -10.10 -10.82 6.38
C TRP A 135 -9.20 -9.65 5.96
N LEU A 136 -8.79 -9.63 4.70
CA LEU A 136 -7.99 -8.57 4.09
C LEU A 136 -8.57 -8.23 2.72
N VAL A 137 -8.75 -6.94 2.46
CA VAL A 137 -9.03 -6.42 1.12
C VAL A 137 -7.86 -5.57 0.65
N ILE A 138 -7.37 -5.82 -0.56
CA ILE A 138 -6.39 -4.97 -1.23
C ILE A 138 -7.08 -4.26 -2.39
N GLU A 139 -7.11 -2.94 -2.33
CA GLU A 139 -7.64 -2.08 -3.37
C GLU A 139 -6.54 -1.74 -4.39
N ALA A 140 -6.75 -2.12 -5.65
CA ALA A 140 -5.90 -1.83 -6.79
C ALA A 140 -6.76 -1.33 -7.99
N VAL A 141 -7.72 -0.45 -7.69
CA VAL A 141 -8.60 0.20 -8.67
C VAL A 141 -7.89 1.41 -9.30
N PRO A 142 -8.39 1.96 -10.42
CA PRO A 142 -7.80 3.13 -11.07
C PRO A 142 -7.59 4.32 -10.12
N GLU A 143 -6.57 5.12 -10.42
CA GLU A 143 -6.10 6.23 -9.59
C GLU A 143 -7.01 7.47 -9.68
N LYS A 144 -8.27 7.29 -9.27
CA LYS A 144 -9.32 8.31 -9.23
C LYS A 144 -9.81 8.44 -7.79
N LEU A 145 -9.60 9.59 -7.16
CA LEU A 145 -9.89 9.80 -5.74
C LEU A 145 -11.34 9.47 -5.38
N GLU A 146 -12.31 9.99 -6.14
CA GLU A 146 -13.73 9.74 -5.89
C GLU A 146 -14.07 8.25 -5.96
N LEU A 147 -13.49 7.53 -6.93
CA LEU A 147 -13.67 6.08 -7.06
C LEU A 147 -13.13 5.35 -5.82
N LYS A 148 -11.95 5.72 -5.33
CA LYS A 148 -11.37 5.12 -4.11
C LYS A 148 -12.24 5.42 -2.89
N VAL A 149 -12.67 6.67 -2.69
CA VAL A 149 -13.58 7.07 -1.60
C VAL A 149 -14.87 6.26 -1.62
N ASN A 150 -15.47 6.09 -2.81
CA ASN A 150 -16.67 5.27 -2.98
C ASN A 150 -16.41 3.79 -2.71
N THR A 151 -15.25 3.28 -3.15
CA THR A 151 -14.83 1.89 -2.94
C THR A 151 -14.66 1.59 -1.44
N PHE A 152 -13.91 2.42 -0.71
CA PHE A 152 -13.70 2.27 0.72
C PHE A 152 -15.00 2.43 1.53
N GLY A 153 -15.87 3.37 1.15
CA GLY A 153 -17.21 3.46 1.75
C GLY A 153 -18.06 2.22 1.49
N GLY A 154 -17.96 1.63 0.29
CA GLY A 154 -18.61 0.35 -0.03
C GLY A 154 -18.08 -0.80 0.83
N LEU A 155 -16.77 -0.86 1.04
CA LEU A 155 -16.12 -1.84 1.91
C LEU A 155 -16.56 -1.72 3.36
N ASP A 156 -16.63 -0.49 3.90
CA ASP A 156 -17.05 -0.27 5.29
C ASP A 156 -18.45 -0.84 5.56
N ARG A 157 -19.36 -0.73 4.57
CA ARG A 157 -20.73 -1.25 4.66
C ARG A 157 -20.85 -2.77 4.46
N LYS A 158 -20.00 -3.38 3.63
CA LYS A 158 -20.21 -4.75 3.14
C LYS A 158 -19.22 -5.77 3.68
N ALA A 159 -18.01 -5.36 4.04
CA ALA A 159 -16.98 -6.25 4.53
C ALA A 159 -17.16 -6.57 6.03
N PRO A 160 -16.73 -7.77 6.48
CA PRO A 160 -16.71 -8.12 7.90
C PRO A 160 -16.08 -7.03 8.76
N ARG A 161 -16.59 -6.82 9.98
CA ARG A 161 -16.21 -5.68 10.83
C ARG A 161 -14.71 -5.60 11.15
N ASP A 162 -14.06 -6.75 11.24
CA ASP A 162 -12.64 -6.91 11.55
C ASP A 162 -11.76 -7.02 10.30
N CYS A 163 -12.33 -6.82 9.11
CA CYS A 163 -11.58 -6.88 7.86
C CYS A 163 -10.68 -5.65 7.71
N ILE A 164 -9.40 -5.91 7.40
CA ILE A 164 -8.37 -4.90 7.13
C ILE A 164 -8.49 -4.45 5.67
N PHE A 165 -8.38 -3.16 5.40
CA PHE A 165 -8.35 -2.62 4.05
C PHE A 165 -6.98 -2.01 3.74
N GLY A 166 -6.33 -2.51 2.70
CA GLY A 166 -5.10 -1.95 2.17
C GLY A 166 -5.35 -1.26 0.83
N SER A 167 -4.88 -0.03 0.65
CA SER A 167 -4.84 0.62 -0.67
C SER A 167 -3.48 0.39 -1.32
N ASN A 168 -3.41 -0.11 -2.55
CA ASN A 168 -2.18 -0.13 -3.34
C ASN A 168 -2.04 1.19 -4.10
N ASN A 169 -1.80 2.27 -3.37
CA ASN A 169 -1.85 3.63 -3.87
C ASN A 169 -0.48 4.31 -3.72
N SER A 170 0.02 4.84 -4.83
CA SER A 170 1.29 5.55 -4.92
C SER A 170 1.19 7.08 -4.86
N SER A 171 -0.03 7.64 -4.93
CA SER A 171 -0.26 9.03 -5.30
C SER A 171 -1.09 9.84 -4.30
N PHE A 172 -2.04 9.23 -3.61
CA PHE A 172 -2.85 9.92 -2.59
C PHE A 172 -2.46 9.53 -1.16
N GLN A 173 -2.59 10.47 -0.22
CA GLN A 173 -2.51 10.15 1.20
C GLN A 173 -3.72 9.30 1.63
N SER A 174 -3.49 8.28 2.46
CA SER A 174 -4.54 7.35 2.94
C SER A 174 -5.73 8.07 3.58
N GLY A 175 -5.50 9.21 4.25
CA GLY A 175 -6.55 10.03 4.84
C GLY A 175 -7.59 10.55 3.84
N LEU A 176 -7.20 10.77 2.58
CA LEU A 176 -8.09 11.31 1.54
C LEU A 176 -9.05 10.26 0.98
N THR A 177 -8.66 8.98 1.00
CA THR A 177 -9.46 7.89 0.42
C THR A 177 -10.48 7.32 1.41
N VAL A 178 -10.35 7.61 2.71
CA VAL A 178 -11.21 7.05 3.79
C VAL A 178 -12.36 7.96 4.21
N GLY A 179 -12.70 9.00 3.43
CA GLY A 179 -13.73 9.98 3.79
C GLY A 179 -15.14 9.40 4.00
N LYS A 180 -15.42 8.20 3.48
CA LYS A 180 -16.70 7.47 3.67
C LYS A 180 -16.58 6.23 4.59
N VAL A 181 -15.45 6.07 5.28
CA VAL A 181 -15.22 4.98 6.24
C VAL A 181 -15.52 5.49 7.65
N GLY A 182 -16.33 4.75 8.41
CA GLY A 182 -16.63 5.08 9.81
C GLY A 182 -15.38 5.12 10.69
N GLU A 183 -15.39 6.01 11.69
CA GLU A 183 -14.22 6.26 12.58
C GLU A 183 -13.66 4.99 13.21
N GLN A 184 -14.53 4.08 13.65
CA GLN A 184 -14.13 2.83 14.30
C GLN A 184 -13.32 1.91 13.36
N ARG A 185 -13.52 2.04 12.04
CA ARG A 185 -12.83 1.21 11.04
C ARG A 185 -11.60 1.89 10.45
N LYS A 186 -11.41 3.20 10.60
CA LYS A 186 -10.23 3.90 10.05
C LYS A 186 -8.90 3.32 10.55
N GLY A 187 -8.87 2.83 11.80
CA GLY A 187 -7.70 2.12 12.35
C GLY A 187 -7.38 0.76 11.69
N LEU A 188 -8.26 0.25 10.83
CA LEU A 188 -8.07 -0.97 10.04
C LEU A 188 -7.80 -0.66 8.56
N VAL A 189 -7.53 0.60 8.21
CA VAL A 189 -7.17 1.00 6.85
C VAL A 189 -5.70 1.43 6.80
N CYS A 190 -4.95 0.91 5.84
CA CYS A 190 -3.56 1.27 5.62
C CYS A 190 -3.24 1.43 4.13
N ASN A 191 -2.12 2.09 3.81
CA ASN A 191 -1.53 2.00 2.49
C ASN A 191 -0.61 0.77 2.43
N VAL A 192 -0.76 -0.04 1.38
CA VAL A 192 0.01 -1.26 1.12
C VAL A 192 0.54 -1.19 -0.31
N GLN A 193 1.68 -0.54 -0.49
CA GLN A 193 2.25 -0.36 -1.81
C GLN A 193 3.08 -1.58 -2.20
N PHE A 194 2.59 -2.34 -3.18
CA PHE A 194 3.31 -3.48 -3.75
C PHE A 194 4.33 -3.00 -4.78
N THR A 195 5.56 -3.48 -4.63
CA THR A 195 6.63 -3.23 -5.61
C THR A 195 6.58 -4.28 -6.71
N MET A 196 6.74 -3.88 -7.96
CA MET A 196 6.75 -4.77 -9.13
C MET A 196 8.19 -4.99 -9.61
N PRO A 197 8.55 -6.17 -10.16
CA PRO A 197 7.74 -7.36 -10.48
C PRO A 197 7.39 -8.23 -9.25
N PRO A 198 6.49 -9.23 -9.37
CA PRO A 198 6.00 -9.99 -8.20
C PRO A 198 7.07 -10.85 -7.48
N GLY A 199 8.26 -11.00 -8.06
CA GLY A 199 9.43 -11.56 -7.38
C GLY A 199 10.01 -10.62 -6.31
N THR A 200 9.70 -9.32 -6.37
CA THR A 200 10.05 -8.34 -5.34
C THR A 200 9.09 -8.49 -4.17
N ARG A 201 9.60 -8.98 -3.04
CA ARG A 201 8.82 -9.26 -1.82
C ARG A 201 8.62 -8.05 -0.91
N THR A 202 9.04 -6.87 -1.36
CA THR A 202 8.94 -5.63 -0.60
C THR A 202 7.54 -5.04 -0.76
N VAL A 203 6.85 -4.92 0.37
CA VAL A 203 5.61 -4.15 0.51
C VAL A 203 5.90 -2.99 1.43
N GLU A 204 5.56 -1.78 1.01
CA GLU A 204 5.66 -0.60 1.84
C GLU A 204 4.33 -0.35 2.55
N LEU A 205 4.40 -0.19 3.87
CA LEU A 205 3.26 0.13 4.73
C LEU A 205 3.37 1.60 5.15
N ARG A 206 2.37 2.42 4.79
CA ARG A 206 2.28 3.84 5.17
C ARG A 206 0.92 4.18 5.78
#